data_AF-A0A1G0JNS4-F1
#
_entry.id   AF-A0A1G0JNS4-F1
#
_cell.length_a   1.000
_cell.length_b   1.000
_cell.length_c   1.000
_cell.angle_alpha   90.00
_cell.angle_beta   90.00
_cell.angle_gamma   90.00
#
_symmetry.space_group_name_H-M   'P 1'
#
loop_
_entity.id
_entity.type
_entity.pdbx_description
1 polymer ?
#
loop_
_entity_poly.entity_id
_entity_poly.type
_entity_poly.pdbx_seq_one_letter_code
_entity_poly.pdbx_strand_id
1 'polypeptide(L)'
;MVVMTALLASMLTVSVLRRTIPGSLGLPILLVVTSTVITILWWYIQGYYYALAAVFGVYIPLLALDTAWLARLDAVALRNGPVTTLLDAGGAGLLAMLFLLLTGTLRELIADGGIGLESWKTLSDTFLLATGKLSLHWQGPDLISTPAGAFLLFGTLIAVFNYCLSGTRSGRVFFRG
;
A
#
# COMPACT_ATOMS: atom_id res chain seq x y z
N MET A 1 -1.94 5.92 5.43
CA MET A 1 -2.05 6.01 6.90
C MET A 1 -2.75 4.81 7.50
N VAL A 2 -4.00 4.51 7.09
CA VAL A 2 -4.80 3.35 7.56
C VAL A 2 -4.00 2.03 7.57
N VAL A 3 -3.32 1.72 6.46
CA VAL A 3 -2.49 0.51 6.30
C VAL A 3 -1.36 0.47 7.33
N MET A 4 -0.66 1.58 7.55
CA MET A 4 0.45 1.65 8.49
C MET A 4 -0.01 1.44 9.93
N THR A 5 -1.11 2.08 10.34
CA THR A 5 -1.65 1.93 11.70
C THR A 5 -2.16 0.51 11.95
N ALA A 6 -2.83 -0.09 10.97
CA ALA A 6 -3.28 -1.48 11.07
C ALA A 6 -2.09 -2.45 11.15
N LEU A 7 -1.01 -2.21 10.39
CA LEU A 7 0.17 -3.08 10.37
C LEU A 7 0.91 -3.03 11.70
N LEU A 8 1.11 -1.83 12.24
CA LEU A 8 1.68 -1.63 13.58
C LEU A 8 0.84 -2.33 14.66
N ALA A 9 -0.47 -2.10 14.67
CA ALA A 9 -1.36 -2.65 15.68
C ALA A 9 -1.43 -4.18 15.64
N SER A 10 -1.57 -4.77 14.45
CA SER A 10 -1.64 -6.23 14.29
C SER A 10 -0.31 -6.91 14.62
N MET A 11 0.83 -6.36 14.17
CA MET A 11 2.16 -6.90 14.48
C MET A 11 2.49 -6.84 15.97
N LEU A 12 2.16 -5.74 16.63
CA LEU A 12 2.34 -5.62 18.07
C LEU A 12 1.47 -6.64 18.83
N THR A 13 0.19 -6.73 18.45
CA THR A 13 -0.76 -7.65 19.09
C THR A 13 -0.32 -9.09 18.96
N VAL A 14 0.08 -9.52 17.76
CA VAL A 14 0.58 -10.89 17.53
C VAL A 14 1.87 -11.16 18.30
N SER A 15 2.80 -10.20 18.37
CA SER A 15 4.05 -10.38 19.11
C SER A 15 3.82 -10.55 20.62
N VAL A 16 2.80 -9.90 21.17
CA VAL A 16 2.38 -10.10 22.58
C VAL A 16 1.71 -11.46 22.76
N LEU A 17 0.83 -11.86 21.84
CA LEU A 17 0.09 -13.13 21.88
C LEU A 17 0.92 -14.36 21.45
N ARG A 18 2.16 -14.19 21.00
CA ARG A 18 2.99 -15.27 20.44
C ARG A 18 3.12 -16.52 21.33
N ARG A 19 3.10 -16.35 22.67
CA ARG A 19 3.23 -17.46 23.63
C ARG A 19 1.97 -18.32 23.75
N THR A 20 0.82 -17.77 23.35
CA THR A 20 -0.48 -18.44 23.44
C THR A 20 -0.90 -19.11 22.13
N ILE A 21 -0.17 -18.88 21.03
CA ILE A 21 -0.53 -19.37 19.69
C ILE A 21 0.08 -20.76 19.47
N PRO A 22 -0.72 -21.83 19.35
CA PRO A 22 -0.21 -23.16 18.99
C PRO A 22 0.20 -23.19 17.50
N GLY A 23 1.35 -23.81 17.22
CA GLY A 23 1.94 -23.82 15.87
C GLY A 23 1.10 -24.52 14.79
N SER A 24 0.16 -25.39 15.16
CA SER A 24 -0.71 -26.11 14.22
C SER A 24 -1.82 -25.25 13.60
N LEU A 25 -2.17 -24.11 14.22
CA LEU A 25 -3.27 -23.24 13.81
C LEU A 25 -2.82 -21.78 13.67
N GLY A 26 -1.53 -21.54 13.40
CA GLY A 26 -0.94 -20.20 13.31
C GLY A 26 -1.66 -19.29 12.33
N LEU A 27 -1.74 -19.67 11.05
CA LEU A 27 -2.33 -18.83 9.99
C LEU A 27 -3.81 -18.45 10.26
N PRO A 28 -4.72 -19.38 10.64
CA PRO A 28 -6.09 -19.02 11.02
C PRO A 28 -6.16 -18.03 12.19
N ILE A 29 -5.35 -18.21 13.23
CA ILE A 29 -5.35 -17.32 14.41
C ILE A 29 -4.84 -15.92 14.01
N LEU A 30 -3.78 -15.85 13.20
CA LEU A 30 -3.26 -14.58 12.70
C LEU A 30 -4.32 -13.81 11.89
N LEU A 31 -5.09 -14.51 11.05
CA LEU A 31 -6.19 -13.91 10.28
C LEU A 31 -7.31 -13.37 11.17
N VAL A 32 -7.64 -14.05 12.27
CA VAL A 32 -8.62 -13.53 13.24
C VAL A 32 -8.09 -12.27 13.92
N VAL A 33 -6.81 -12.24 14.31
CA VAL A 33 -6.19 -11.06 14.93
C VAL A 33 -6.18 -9.88 13.96
N THR A 34 -5.79 -10.07 12.71
CA THR A 34 -5.82 -8.98 11.72
C THR A 34 -7.25 -8.51 11.42
N SER A 35 -8.19 -9.43 11.27
CA SER A 35 -9.61 -9.13 11.03
C SER A 35 -10.21 -8.27 12.14
N THR A 36 -9.92 -8.59 13.40
CA THR A 36 -10.41 -7.80 14.54
C THR A 36 -9.84 -6.37 14.54
N VAL A 37 -8.52 -6.21 14.31
CA VAL A 37 -7.87 -4.90 14.24
C VAL A 37 -8.45 -4.05 13.10
N ILE A 38 -8.67 -4.65 11.93
CA ILE A 38 -9.19 -3.96 10.76
C ILE A 38 -10.67 -3.56 10.95
N THR A 39 -11.45 -4.40 11.63
CA THR A 39 -12.85 -4.10 11.97
C THR A 39 -12.95 -2.92 12.95
N ILE A 40 -12.08 -2.85 13.95
CA ILE A 40 -12.01 -1.70 14.87
C ILE A 40 -11.67 -0.41 14.10
N LEU A 41 -10.71 -0.49 13.18
CA LEU A 41 -10.31 0.64 12.35
C LEU A 41 -11.43 1.09 11.41
N TRP A 42 -12.20 0.14 10.88
CA TRP A 42 -13.39 0.44 10.08
C TRP A 42 -14.42 1.26 10.85
N TRP A 43 -14.76 0.85 12.08
CA TRP A 43 -15.67 1.62 12.93
C TRP A 43 -15.11 3.00 13.27
N TYR A 44 -13.80 3.11 13.49
CA TYR A 44 -13.15 4.40 13.70
C TYR A 44 -13.32 5.33 12.48
N ILE A 45 -13.09 4.84 11.27
CA ILE A 45 -13.25 5.65 10.03
C ILE A 45 -14.71 6.03 9.82
N GLN A 46 -15.66 5.13 10.08
CA GLN A 46 -17.08 5.42 9.91
C GLN A 46 -17.57 6.55 10.85
N GLY A 47 -16.97 6.67 12.03
CA GLY A 47 -17.31 7.73 13.00
C GLY A 47 -16.78 9.12 12.63
N TYR A 48 -15.59 9.23 12.02
CA TYR A 48 -14.97 10.53 11.70
C TYR A 48 -15.06 10.92 10.21
N TYR A 49 -15.10 9.95 9.30
CA TYR A 49 -15.00 10.15 7.85
C TYR A 49 -15.96 9.22 7.07
N TYR A 50 -17.25 9.52 7.12
CA TYR A 50 -18.29 8.70 6.49
C TYR A 50 -18.12 8.52 4.97
N ALA A 51 -17.79 9.59 4.24
CA ALA A 51 -17.55 9.52 2.80
C ALA A 51 -16.40 8.57 2.44
N LEU A 52 -15.36 8.54 3.29
CA LEU A 52 -14.21 7.68 3.12
C LEU A 52 -14.56 6.22 3.46
N ALA A 53 -15.35 5.99 4.51
CA ALA A 53 -15.85 4.67 4.87
C ALA A 53 -16.62 4.05 3.68
N ALA A 54 -17.53 4.77 3.04
CA ALA A 54 -18.31 4.24 1.91
C ALA A 54 -17.44 3.64 0.78
N VAL A 55 -16.28 4.23 0.49
CA VAL A 55 -15.33 3.73 -0.52
C VAL A 55 -14.53 2.54 0.01
N PHE A 56 -14.13 2.56 1.29
CA PHE A 56 -13.33 1.48 1.88
C PHE A 56 -14.08 0.19 2.14
N GLY A 57 -15.43 0.18 2.12
CA GLY A 57 -16.25 -0.98 2.48
C GLY A 57 -15.86 -2.29 1.78
N VAL A 58 -15.56 -2.24 0.47
CA VAL A 58 -15.13 -3.43 -0.29
C VAL A 58 -13.69 -3.84 0.02
N TYR A 59 -12.87 -2.91 0.49
CA TYR A 59 -11.44 -3.16 0.76
C TYR A 59 -11.18 -3.74 2.14
N ILE A 60 -12.13 -3.67 3.09
CA ILE A 60 -11.97 -4.20 4.45
C ILE A 60 -11.67 -5.72 4.43
N PRO A 61 -12.47 -6.56 3.72
CA PRO A 61 -12.19 -7.99 3.68
C PRO A 61 -10.88 -8.28 2.98
N LEU A 62 -10.58 -7.59 1.87
CA LEU A 62 -9.32 -7.75 1.12
C LEU A 62 -8.08 -7.39 1.97
N LEU A 63 -8.17 -6.37 2.81
CA LEU A 63 -7.09 -6.00 3.72
C LEU A 63 -6.87 -7.06 4.80
N ALA A 64 -7.94 -7.68 5.31
CA ALA A 64 -7.86 -8.70 6.37
C ALA A 64 -7.26 -10.02 5.90
N LEU A 65 -7.49 -10.38 4.63
CA LEU A 65 -7.00 -11.62 4.01
C LEU A 65 -5.71 -11.43 3.19
N ASP A 66 -5.04 -10.28 3.30
CA ASP A 66 -3.80 -10.05 2.57
C ASP A 66 -2.72 -11.07 2.97
N THR A 67 -2.28 -11.87 1.99
CA THR A 67 -1.36 -12.98 2.24
C THR A 67 0.06 -12.48 2.51
N ALA A 68 0.46 -11.35 1.93
CA ALA A 68 1.76 -10.73 2.20
C ALA A 68 1.85 -10.22 3.65
N TRP A 69 0.76 -9.65 4.15
CA TRP A 69 0.61 -9.27 5.55
C TRP A 69 0.71 -10.47 6.50
N LEU A 70 -0.05 -11.53 6.24
CA LEU A 70 -0.05 -12.74 7.06
C LEU A 70 1.32 -13.42 7.09
N ALA A 71 2.01 -13.48 5.94
CA ALA A 71 3.36 -14.03 5.84
C ALA A 71 4.36 -13.25 6.71
N ARG A 72 4.25 -11.92 6.79
CA ARG A 72 5.09 -11.12 7.69
C ARG A 72 4.78 -11.34 9.17
N LEU A 73 3.51 -11.50 9.53
CA LEU A 73 3.15 -11.82 10.92
C LEU A 73 3.72 -13.17 11.36
N ASP A 74 3.66 -14.17 10.48
CA ASP A 74 4.22 -15.49 10.75
C ASP A 74 5.76 -15.47 10.84
N ALA A 75 6.41 -14.79 9.89
CA ALA A 75 7.87 -14.74 9.84
C ALA A 75 8.50 -13.85 10.93
N VAL A 76 7.87 -12.72 11.26
CA VAL A 76 8.45 -11.69 12.13
C VAL A 76 7.78 -11.68 13.51
N ALA A 77 6.46 -11.54 13.59
CA ALA A 77 5.78 -11.27 14.86
C ALA A 77 5.76 -12.49 15.81
N LEU A 78 5.62 -13.70 15.28
CA LEU A 78 5.66 -14.92 16.10
C LEU A 78 7.05 -15.24 16.67
N ARG A 79 8.11 -14.85 15.94
CA ARG A 79 9.50 -15.21 16.27
C ARG A 79 10.23 -14.13 17.05
N ASN A 80 9.84 -12.86 16.89
CA ASN A 80 10.52 -11.71 17.48
C ASN A 80 9.76 -11.10 18.67
N GLY A 81 10.48 -10.30 19.47
CA GLY A 81 9.89 -9.56 20.59
C GLY A 81 9.13 -8.31 20.12
N PRO A 82 8.32 -7.69 21.00
CA PRO A 82 7.45 -6.58 20.62
C PRO A 82 8.21 -5.36 20.10
N VAL A 83 9.39 -5.06 20.68
CA VAL A 83 10.21 -3.89 20.27
C VAL A 83 10.79 -4.07 18.87
N THR A 84 11.36 -5.24 18.57
CA THR A 84 11.94 -5.51 17.24
C THR A 84 10.87 -5.63 16.17
N THR A 85 9.70 -6.19 16.53
CA THR A 85 8.55 -6.28 15.62
C THR A 85 7.98 -4.90 15.30
N LEU A 86 7.94 -3.98 16.28
CA LEU A 86 7.46 -2.61 16.06
C LEU A 86 8.33 -1.83 15.07
N LEU A 87 9.65 -2.01 15.12
CA LEU A 87 10.58 -1.37 14.18
C LEU A 87 10.41 -1.91 12.76
N ASP A 88 10.26 -3.23 12.59
CA ASP A 88 9.97 -3.83 11.27
C ASP A 88 8.62 -3.35 10.72
N ALA A 89 7.59 -3.34 11.57
CA ALA A 89 6.26 -2.87 11.23
C ALA A 89 6.25 -1.40 10.76
N GLY A 90 6.97 -0.54 11.47
CA GLY A 90 7.10 0.88 11.10
C GLY A 90 7.79 1.06 9.75
N GLY A 91 8.92 0.38 9.54
CA GLY A 91 9.65 0.43 8.28
C GLY A 91 8.84 -0.11 7.09
N ALA A 92 8.18 -1.26 7.27
CA ALA A 92 7.35 -1.87 6.24
C ALA A 92 6.13 -1.01 5.90
N GLY A 93 5.45 -0.45 6.90
CA GLY A 93 4.30 0.44 6.70
C GLY A 93 4.68 1.73 5.98
N LEU A 94 5.83 2.33 6.32
CA LEU A 94 6.33 3.54 5.67
C LEU A 94 6.73 3.27 4.22
N LEU A 95 7.41 2.15 3.94
CA LEU A 95 7.76 1.73 2.58
C LEU A 95 6.52 1.48 1.73
N ALA A 96 5.51 0.79 2.25
CA ALA A 96 4.25 0.61 1.55
C ALA A 96 3.60 1.95 1.20
N MET A 97 3.67 2.92 2.11
CA MET A 97 3.12 4.24 1.88
C MET A 97 3.88 5.04 0.82
N LEU A 98 5.21 5.04 0.89
CA LEU A 98 6.07 5.68 -0.11
C LEU A 98 5.87 5.03 -1.49
N PHE A 99 5.72 3.71 -1.53
CA PHE A 99 5.51 2.97 -2.75
C PHE A 99 4.19 3.33 -3.43
N LEU A 100 3.09 3.40 -2.66
CA LEU A 100 1.78 3.84 -3.18
C LEU A 100 1.81 5.30 -3.63
N LEU A 101 2.51 6.17 -2.91
CA LEU A 101 2.66 7.58 -3.31
C LEU A 101 3.44 7.71 -4.62
N LEU A 102 4.57 6.99 -4.75
CA LEU A 102 5.39 7.02 -5.95
C LEU A 102 4.65 6.45 -7.16
N THR A 103 3.99 5.30 -6.99
CA THR A 103 3.23 4.69 -8.10
C THR A 103 1.97 5.49 -8.45
N GLY A 104 1.29 6.10 -7.49
CA GLY A 104 0.16 7.00 -7.74
C GLY A 104 0.58 8.25 -8.51
N THR A 105 1.63 8.94 -8.05
CA THR A 105 2.15 10.16 -8.70
C THR A 105 2.67 9.89 -10.11
N LEU A 106 3.39 8.77 -10.32
CA LEU A 106 3.83 8.39 -11.66
C LEU A 106 2.65 8.06 -12.59
N ARG A 107 1.57 7.48 -12.06
CA ARG A 107 0.37 7.20 -12.87
C ARG A 107 -0.32 8.48 -13.31
N GLU A 108 -0.48 9.44 -12.40
CA GLU A 108 -1.05 10.75 -12.74
C GLU A 108 -0.20 11.47 -13.79
N LEU A 109 1.12 11.48 -13.60
CA LEU A 109 2.05 12.16 -14.51
C LEU A 109 2.02 11.59 -15.93
N ILE A 110 1.94 10.27 -16.09
CA ILE A 110 1.96 9.62 -17.41
C ILE A 110 0.55 9.57 -18.03
N ALA A 111 -0.50 9.43 -17.22
CA ALA A 111 -1.89 9.33 -17.72
C ALA A 111 -2.46 10.68 -18.16
N ASP A 112 -2.11 11.79 -17.50
CA ASP A 112 -2.76 13.09 -17.73
C ASP A 112 -1.76 14.23 -18.03
N GLY A 113 -0.48 13.88 -18.21
CA GLY A 113 0.57 14.79 -18.63
C GLY A 113 1.03 15.83 -17.58
N GLY A 114 0.55 15.73 -16.33
CA GLY A 114 0.92 16.64 -15.25
C GLY A 114 0.66 16.05 -13.85
N ILE A 115 1.29 16.64 -12.82
CA ILE A 115 0.94 16.39 -11.42
C ILE A 115 -0.42 17.02 -11.12
N GLY A 116 -1.49 16.26 -11.33
CA GLY A 116 -2.86 16.68 -11.16
C GLY A 116 -3.21 16.92 -9.69
N LEU A 117 -2.97 18.13 -9.20
CA LEU A 117 -3.84 18.72 -8.20
C LEU A 117 -5.21 18.93 -8.87
N GLU A 118 -6.00 17.86 -9.00
CA GLU A 118 -7.33 17.85 -9.63
C GLU A 118 -8.27 18.94 -9.05
N SER A 119 -8.04 19.36 -7.80
CA SER A 119 -8.74 20.48 -7.15
C SER A 119 -8.41 21.87 -7.73
N TRP A 120 -7.30 22.04 -8.45
CA TRP A 120 -6.95 23.28 -9.15
C TRP A 120 -7.36 23.27 -10.63
N LYS A 121 -7.49 22.08 -11.26
CA LYS A 121 -7.94 21.95 -12.66
C LYS A 121 -9.41 22.36 -12.84
N THR A 122 -10.27 22.07 -11.87
CA THR A 122 -11.70 22.46 -11.93
C THR A 122 -11.90 23.97 -11.86
N LEU A 123 -11.03 24.71 -11.16
CA LEU A 123 -11.04 26.18 -11.16
C LEU A 123 -10.47 26.76 -12.45
N SER A 124 -9.46 26.12 -13.04
CA SER A 124 -8.88 26.57 -14.32
C SER A 124 -9.77 26.27 -15.53
N ASP A 125 -10.53 25.18 -15.54
CA ASP A 125 -11.40 24.85 -16.69
C ASP A 125 -12.55 25.85 -16.84
N THR A 126 -13.16 26.29 -15.74
CA THR A 126 -14.13 27.41 -15.76
C THR A 126 -13.52 28.74 -16.20
N PHE A 127 -12.23 28.97 -15.93
CA PHE A 127 -11.53 30.20 -16.34
C PHE A 127 -11.00 30.14 -17.80
N LEU A 128 -10.64 28.95 -18.27
CA LEU A 128 -10.16 28.69 -19.63
C LEU A 128 -11.29 28.62 -20.65
N LEU A 129 -12.48 28.17 -20.25
CA LEU A 129 -13.70 28.27 -21.07
C LEU A 129 -14.14 29.74 -21.30
N ALA A 130 -13.77 30.66 -20.40
CA ALA A 130 -14.01 32.09 -20.56
C ALA A 130 -13.01 32.80 -21.50
N THR A 131 -11.90 32.16 -21.85
CA THR A 131 -10.78 32.80 -22.59
C THR A 131 -10.33 32.03 -23.84
N GLY A 132 -11.24 31.29 -24.48
CA GLY A 132 -11.18 30.91 -25.91
C GLY A 132 -9.83 30.46 -26.47
N LYS A 133 -9.10 29.55 -25.80
CA LYS A 133 -7.83 29.00 -26.32
C LYS A 133 -7.70 27.49 -26.11
N LEU A 134 -7.64 26.81 -27.27
CA LEU A 134 -7.00 25.54 -27.62
C LEU A 134 -6.66 24.58 -26.46
N SER A 135 -7.57 23.62 -26.23
CA SER A 135 -7.39 22.46 -25.36
C SER A 135 -6.19 21.63 -25.82
N LEU A 136 -5.07 21.69 -25.09
CA LEU A 136 -4.02 20.68 -25.15
C LEU A 136 -4.52 19.44 -24.39
N HIS A 137 -5.43 18.69 -25.00
CA HIS A 137 -5.97 17.46 -24.44
C HIS A 137 -4.96 16.32 -24.66
N TRP A 138 -3.90 16.29 -23.84
CA TRP A 138 -3.05 15.09 -23.75
C TRP A 138 -3.80 14.04 -22.94
N GLN A 139 -4.61 13.22 -23.62
CA GLN A 139 -5.12 11.98 -23.06
C GLN A 139 -3.98 10.99 -23.11
N GLY A 140 -3.32 10.74 -21.98
CA GLY A 140 -2.35 9.66 -21.90
C GLY A 140 -3.02 8.31 -22.21
N PRO A 141 -2.24 7.27 -22.53
CA PRO A 141 -2.80 5.97 -22.89
C PRO A 141 -3.74 5.45 -21.79
N ASP A 142 -5.01 5.21 -22.12
CA ASP A 142 -6.04 4.69 -21.19
C ASP A 142 -5.56 3.44 -20.43
N LEU A 143 -4.67 2.67 -21.04
CA LEU A 143 -4.00 1.51 -20.47
C LEU A 143 -3.39 1.77 -19.08
N ILE A 144 -2.82 2.95 -18.83
CA ILE A 144 -2.13 3.30 -17.57
C ILE A 144 -3.12 3.53 -16.41
N SER A 145 -4.35 3.92 -16.71
CA SER A 145 -5.43 4.09 -15.74
C SER A 145 -6.03 2.75 -15.27
N THR A 146 -5.86 1.69 -16.05
CA THR A 146 -6.36 0.34 -15.71
C THR A 146 -5.43 -0.40 -14.72
N PRO A 147 -5.92 -1.47 -14.05
CA PRO A 147 -5.07 -2.34 -13.22
C PRO A 147 -3.85 -2.91 -13.96
N ALA A 148 -3.99 -3.21 -15.26
CA ALA A 148 -2.89 -3.71 -16.09
C ALA A 148 -1.74 -2.70 -16.22
N GLY A 149 -2.08 -1.41 -16.36
CA GLY A 149 -1.10 -0.32 -16.38
C GLY A 149 -0.32 -0.19 -15.07
N ALA A 150 -0.97 -0.39 -13.92
CA ALA A 150 -0.30 -0.37 -12.62
C ALA A 150 0.75 -1.48 -12.47
N PHE A 151 0.47 -2.70 -12.96
CA PHE A 151 1.44 -3.80 -12.96
C PHE A 151 2.64 -3.56 -13.88
N LEU A 152 2.41 -2.97 -15.07
CA LEU A 152 3.50 -2.60 -15.97
C LEU A 152 4.41 -1.56 -15.33
N LEU A 153 3.83 -0.52 -14.73
CA LEU A 153 4.57 0.55 -14.08
C LEU A 153 5.36 0.03 -12.87
N PHE A 154 4.76 -0.87 -12.08
CA PHE A 154 5.43 -1.60 -11.00
C PHE A 154 6.63 -2.41 -11.52
N GLY A 155 6.45 -3.16 -12.60
CA GLY A 155 7.51 -3.96 -13.22
C GLY A 155 8.65 -3.10 -13.75
N THR A 156 8.35 -1.99 -14.44
CA THR A 156 9.35 -1.04 -14.92
C THR A 156 10.11 -0.39 -13.77
N LEU A 157 9.42 -0.01 -12.69
CA LEU A 157 10.06 0.60 -11.51
C LEU A 157 11.05 -0.35 -10.85
N ILE A 158 10.69 -1.64 -10.70
CA ILE A 158 11.61 -2.66 -10.20
C ILE A 158 12.76 -2.90 -11.15
N ALA A 159 12.51 -2.93 -12.47
CA ALA A 159 13.58 -3.09 -13.47
C ALA A 159 14.61 -1.96 -13.40
N VAL A 160 14.15 -0.71 -13.27
CA VAL A 160 15.02 0.46 -13.08
C VAL A 160 15.76 0.37 -11.75
N PHE A 161 15.07 0.03 -10.67
CA PHE A 161 15.71 -0.11 -9.36
C PHE A 161 16.80 -1.19 -9.36
N ASN A 162 16.55 -2.33 -10.01
CA ASN A 162 17.51 -3.41 -10.16
C ASN A 162 18.68 -3.02 -11.08
N TYR A 163 18.43 -2.25 -12.14
CA TYR A 163 19.46 -1.70 -13.01
C TYR A 163 20.35 -0.69 -12.27
N CYS A 164 19.79 0.20 -11.44
CA CYS A 164 20.58 1.11 -10.60
C CYS A 164 21.40 0.36 -9.55
N LEU A 165 20.90 -0.76 -9.03
CA LEU A 165 21.61 -1.59 -8.05
C LEU A 165 22.61 -2.58 -8.66
N SER A 166 22.61 -2.78 -9.99
CA SER A 166 23.50 -3.75 -10.63
C SER A 166 24.99 -3.41 -10.47
N GLY A 167 25.33 -2.18 -10.09
CA GLY A 167 26.69 -1.76 -9.73
C GLY A 167 27.19 -2.27 -8.36
N THR A 168 26.32 -2.84 -7.51
CA THR A 168 26.69 -3.31 -6.15
C THR A 168 26.46 -4.81 -5.93
N ARG A 169 26.04 -5.55 -6.97
CA ARG A 169 25.61 -6.96 -6.86
C ARG A 169 26.43 -7.97 -7.66
N SER A 170 27.72 -7.72 -7.88
CA SER A 170 28.65 -8.82 -8.20
C SER A 170 29.03 -9.53 -6.89
N GLY A 171 28.28 -10.57 -6.49
CA GLY A 171 28.76 -11.47 -5.43
C GLY A 171 27.77 -12.16 -4.49
N ARG A 172 26.45 -12.04 -4.62
CA ARG A 172 25.51 -12.87 -3.83
C ARG A 172 24.29 -13.31 -4.63
N VAL A 173 24.54 -14.09 -5.67
CA VAL A 173 23.64 -15.17 -6.09
C VAL A 173 24.21 -16.43 -5.44
N PHE A 174 23.84 -16.70 -4.19
CA PHE A 174 24.10 -17.99 -3.56
C PHE A 174 22.76 -18.58 -3.16
N PHE A 175 22.31 -19.49 -4.02
CA PHE A 175 21.38 -20.57 -3.68
C PHE A 175 21.52 -20.99 -2.23
N ARG A 176 20.42 -21.07 -1.49
CA ARG A 176 20.29 -22.08 -0.44
C ARG A 176 18.85 -22.32 -0.04
N GLY A 177 18.39 -23.53 -0.39
CA GLY A 177 17.61 -24.43 0.47
C GLY A 177 16.12 -24.21 0.47
#